data_AF-A0A0F9B6P9-F1
#
_entry.id   AF-A0A0F9B6P9-F1
#
_cell.length_a   1.000
_cell.length_b   1.000
_cell.length_c   1.000
_cell.angle_alpha   90.00
_cell.angle_beta   90.00
_cell.angle_gamma   90.00
#
_symmetry.space_group_name_H-M   'P 1'
#
loop_
_entity.id
_entity.type
_entity.pdbx_description
1 polymer ?
#
loop_
_entity_poly.entity_id
_entity_poly.type
_entity_poly.pdbx_seq_one_letter_code
_entity_poly.pdbx_strand_id
1 'polypeptide(L)'
;MRAYHDPESKTPEARRARIDPIYFGERYVKPHDARWTTETKQFQVDMVHHLLRGSRFDPVNLAEHPNPSSAEAKTNSITSFRTAWIPIEHAKTTWLSIVLPLWALAVDQECMICLIGNRQKDAQKALGPIKWHIAHNQLLRADFPELRPDEKAGWSDERIFVERKSRSKDPSIQTSGITGTI
;
A
#
# COMPACT_ATOMS: atom_id res chain seq x y z
N MET A 1 10.50 24.17 7.61
CA MET A 1 9.65 23.95 6.42
C MET A 1 10.37 22.99 5.49
N ARG A 2 9.93 21.73 5.39
CA ARG A 2 10.49 20.77 4.42
C ARG A 2 9.68 20.92 3.12
N ALA A 3 10.38 21.09 2.00
CA ALA A 3 9.79 21.44 0.71
C ALA A 3 8.68 20.45 0.30
N TYR A 4 7.54 21.00 -0.14
CA TYR A 4 6.55 20.26 -0.91
C TYR A 4 7.23 19.83 -2.21
N HIS A 5 7.57 18.54 -2.33
CA HIS A 5 8.12 18.02 -3.58
C HIS A 5 7.01 18.10 -4.65
N ASP A 6 7.25 18.93 -5.65
CA ASP A 6 6.38 19.12 -6.79
C ASP A 6 6.12 17.76 -7.48
N PRO A 7 4.87 17.26 -7.52
CA PRO A 7 4.53 16.01 -8.20
C PRO A 7 4.88 16.02 -9.70
N GLU A 8 5.09 17.18 -10.34
CA GLU A 8 5.55 17.27 -11.73
C GLU A 8 7.04 16.95 -11.92
N SER A 9 7.84 16.99 -10.85
CA SER A 9 9.29 16.67 -10.90
C SER A 9 9.59 15.18 -10.99
N LYS A 10 8.56 14.32 -10.91
CA LYS A 10 8.71 12.86 -10.89
C LYS A 10 8.70 12.26 -12.30
N THR A 11 9.48 11.19 -12.47
CA THR A 11 9.54 10.41 -13.73
C THR A 11 8.14 9.97 -14.17
N PRO A 12 7.86 9.84 -15.48
CA PRO A 12 6.58 9.31 -15.97
C PRO A 12 6.18 7.98 -15.30
N GLU A 13 7.16 7.13 -15.01
CA GLU A 13 7.00 5.85 -14.34
C GLU A 13 6.55 6.02 -12.88
N ALA A 14 7.16 6.93 -12.12
CA ALA A 14 6.76 7.24 -10.75
C ALA A 14 5.34 7.84 -10.69
N ARG A 15 4.98 8.67 -11.68
CA ARG A 15 3.62 9.21 -11.81
C ARG A 15 2.60 8.09 -12.08
N ARG A 16 2.90 7.17 -13.00
CA ARG A 16 2.04 6.00 -13.26
C ARG A 16 1.90 5.13 -12.01
N ALA A 17 2.99 4.85 -11.31
CA ALA A 17 2.99 4.05 -10.09
C ALA A 17 2.14 4.63 -8.95
N ARG A 18 1.92 5.95 -8.93
CA ARG A 18 1.06 6.60 -7.93
C ARG A 18 -0.43 6.35 -8.15
N ILE A 19 -0.84 6.15 -9.40
CA ILE A 19 -2.26 5.95 -9.75
C ILE A 19 -2.59 4.47 -10.00
N ASP A 20 -1.60 3.68 -10.42
CA ASP A 20 -1.79 2.30 -10.86
C ASP A 20 -1.10 1.32 -9.88
N PRO A 21 -1.86 0.69 -8.97
CA PRO A 21 -1.31 -0.29 -8.01
C PRO A 21 -0.76 -1.55 -8.71
N ILE A 22 -1.27 -1.89 -9.90
CA ILE A 22 -0.78 -3.04 -10.66
C ILE A 22 0.61 -2.75 -11.18
N TYR A 23 0.78 -1.59 -11.82
CA TYR A 23 2.09 -1.14 -12.27
C TYR A 23 3.07 -0.99 -11.10
N PHE A 24 2.62 -0.50 -9.94
CA PHE A 24 3.44 -0.45 -8.74
C PHE A 24 3.93 -1.84 -8.31
N GLY A 25 3.04 -2.83 -8.22
CA GLY A 25 3.40 -4.20 -7.83
C GLY A 25 4.42 -4.83 -8.78
N GLU A 26 4.15 -4.73 -10.08
CA GLU A 26 5.03 -5.22 -11.15
C GLU A 26 6.41 -4.55 -11.14
N ARG A 27 6.48 -3.25 -10.84
CA ARG A 27 7.73 -2.48 -10.89
C ARG A 27 8.57 -2.59 -9.61
N TYR A 28 7.96 -2.50 -8.44
CA TYR A 28 8.70 -2.39 -7.17
C TYR A 28 8.65 -3.64 -6.31
N VAL A 29 7.67 -4.52 -6.48
CA VAL A 29 7.53 -5.70 -5.62
C VAL A 29 8.03 -6.95 -6.33
N LYS A 30 7.47 -7.26 -7.50
CA LYS A 30 7.75 -8.46 -8.28
C LYS A 30 9.25 -8.72 -8.53
N PRO A 31 10.10 -7.73 -8.88
CA PRO A 31 11.53 -7.98 -9.14
C PRO A 31 12.31 -8.51 -7.93
N HIS A 32 11.75 -8.38 -6.73
CA HIS A 32 12.36 -8.84 -5.48
C HIS A 32 11.64 -10.05 -4.86
N ASP A 33 10.61 -10.58 -5.52
CA ASP A 33 9.93 -11.80 -5.09
C ASP A 33 10.25 -12.95 -6.04
N ALA A 34 11.18 -13.81 -5.64
CA ALA A 34 11.59 -14.97 -6.43
C ALA A 34 10.46 -15.98 -6.69
N ARG A 35 9.37 -15.94 -5.90
CA ARG A 35 8.20 -16.80 -6.10
C ARG A 35 7.21 -16.21 -7.09
N TRP A 36 7.34 -14.91 -7.40
CA TRP A 36 6.50 -14.24 -8.38
C TRP A 36 7.09 -14.37 -9.79
N THR A 37 7.03 -15.59 -10.32
CA THR A 37 7.62 -15.94 -11.61
C THR A 37 6.65 -15.78 -12.79
N THR A 38 5.35 -15.62 -12.53
CA THR A 38 4.33 -15.50 -13.56
C THR A 38 3.97 -14.05 -13.86
N GLU A 39 3.56 -13.78 -15.09
CA GLU A 39 2.90 -12.53 -15.45
C GLU A 39 1.62 -12.32 -14.65
N THR A 40 1.31 -11.04 -14.38
CA THR A 40 0.06 -10.68 -13.72
C THR A 40 -1.11 -10.98 -14.64
N LYS A 41 -1.97 -11.89 -14.20
CA LYS A 41 -3.14 -12.32 -14.97
C LYS A 41 -4.26 -11.30 -14.83
N GLN A 42 -5.10 -11.20 -15.85
CA GLN A 42 -6.22 -10.23 -15.87
C GLN A 42 -7.10 -10.31 -14.62
N PHE A 43 -7.39 -11.51 -14.10
CA PHE A 43 -8.20 -11.64 -12.89
C PHE A 43 -7.58 -10.97 -11.65
N GLN A 44 -6.25 -10.86 -11.59
CA GLN A 44 -5.54 -10.19 -10.49
C GLN A 44 -5.70 -8.68 -10.59
N VAL A 45 -5.67 -8.17 -11.82
CA VAL A 45 -5.98 -6.78 -12.16
C VAL A 45 -7.42 -6.46 -11.74
N ASP A 46 -8.37 -7.27 -12.17
CA ASP A 46 -9.80 -7.11 -11.87
C ASP A 46 -10.07 -7.18 -10.36
N MET A 47 -9.41 -8.10 -9.64
CA MET A 47 -9.49 -8.24 -8.19
C MET A 47 -9.07 -6.95 -7.47
N VAL A 48 -7.94 -6.36 -7.85
CA VAL A 48 -7.44 -5.12 -7.23
C VAL A 48 -8.37 -3.95 -7.53
N HIS A 49 -8.79 -3.79 -8.80
CA HIS A 49 -9.72 -2.73 -9.17
C HIS A 49 -11.07 -2.84 -8.47
N HIS A 50 -11.62 -4.05 -8.36
CA HIS A 50 -12.89 -4.29 -7.64
C HIS A 50 -12.82 -3.83 -6.17
N LEU A 51 -11.69 -4.08 -5.50
CA LEU A 51 -11.51 -3.71 -4.10
C LEU A 51 -11.30 -2.20 -3.91
N LEU A 52 -10.68 -1.52 -4.87
CA LEU A 52 -10.42 -0.08 -4.80
C LEU A 52 -11.57 0.78 -5.35
N ARG A 53 -12.49 0.19 -6.13
CA ARG A 53 -13.53 0.92 -6.85
C ARG A 53 -14.37 1.82 -5.94
N GLY A 54 -14.41 3.10 -6.29
CA GLY A 54 -15.14 4.16 -5.58
C GLY A 54 -14.47 4.62 -4.28
N SER A 55 -13.31 4.06 -3.90
CA SER A 55 -12.57 4.54 -2.73
C SER A 55 -11.72 5.77 -3.08
N ARG A 56 -11.20 6.47 -2.08
CA ARG A 56 -10.17 7.51 -2.29
C ARG A 56 -8.87 7.01 -2.93
N PHE A 57 -8.71 5.68 -3.02
CA PHE A 57 -7.61 5.01 -3.70
C PHE A 57 -8.05 4.37 -5.03
N ASP A 58 -9.25 4.67 -5.54
CA ASP A 58 -9.62 4.27 -6.89
C ASP A 58 -8.67 4.93 -7.90
N PRO A 59 -8.03 4.19 -8.82
CA PRO A 59 -7.20 4.77 -9.87
C PRO A 59 -7.87 5.90 -10.67
N VAL A 60 -9.19 5.83 -10.88
CA VAL A 60 -9.95 6.91 -11.54
C VAL A 60 -9.96 8.17 -10.68
N ASN A 61 -10.26 8.02 -9.38
CA ASN A 61 -10.24 9.14 -8.44
C ASN A 61 -8.84 9.73 -8.26
N LEU A 62 -7.79 8.88 -8.26
CA LEU A 62 -6.40 9.34 -8.13
C LEU A 62 -5.87 10.04 -9.38
N ALA A 63 -6.41 9.71 -10.57
CA ALA A 63 -6.06 10.42 -11.80
C ALA A 63 -6.59 11.87 -11.79
N GLU A 64 -7.79 12.07 -11.22
CA GLU A 64 -8.42 13.40 -11.10
C GLU A 64 -7.91 14.18 -9.87
N HIS A 65 -7.73 13.49 -8.74
CA HIS A 65 -7.29 14.04 -7.47
C HIS A 65 -6.07 13.26 -6.93
N PRO A 66 -4.84 13.60 -7.36
CA PRO A 66 -3.62 12.85 -7.02
C PRO A 66 -3.27 12.79 -5.52
N ASN A 67 -3.93 13.61 -4.70
CA ASN A 67 -3.78 13.60 -3.26
C ASN A 67 -5.02 12.98 -2.60
N PRO A 68 -4.99 11.69 -2.19
CA PRO A 68 -6.16 11.02 -1.60
C PRO A 68 -6.51 11.49 -0.19
N SER A 69 -5.70 12.38 0.40
CA SER A 69 -6.00 13.00 1.70
C SER A 69 -6.79 14.30 1.56
N SER A 70 -6.94 14.84 0.34
CA SER A 70 -7.68 16.08 0.06
C SER A 70 -9.15 15.96 0.43
N ALA A 71 -9.80 17.10 0.71
CA ALA A 71 -11.22 17.13 1.02
C ALA A 71 -12.07 16.59 -0.15
N GLU A 72 -11.68 16.93 -1.39
CA GLU A 72 -12.35 16.49 -2.63
C GLU A 72 -12.32 14.97 -2.79
N ALA A 73 -11.14 14.34 -2.63
CA ALA A 73 -10.99 12.90 -2.74
C ALA A 73 -11.77 12.13 -1.66
N LYS A 74 -11.92 12.73 -0.47
CA LYS A 74 -12.72 12.14 0.62
C LYS A 74 -14.21 12.26 0.35
N THR A 75 -14.68 13.39 -0.16
CA THR A 75 -16.10 13.60 -0.53
C THR A 75 -16.54 12.66 -1.65
N ASN A 76 -15.65 12.43 -2.64
CA ASN A 76 -15.93 11.55 -3.77
C ASN A 76 -15.74 10.05 -3.44
N SER A 77 -15.23 9.72 -2.25
CA SER A 77 -14.98 8.35 -1.82
C SER A 77 -16.23 7.75 -1.18
N ILE A 78 -16.68 6.61 -1.70
CA ILE A 78 -17.72 5.77 -1.10
C ILE A 78 -17.07 4.79 -0.14
N THR A 79 -17.12 5.09 1.15
CA THR A 79 -16.73 4.13 2.19
C THR A 79 -17.71 2.96 2.17
N SER A 80 -17.26 1.80 1.69
CA SER A 80 -18.10 0.62 1.57
C SER A 80 -17.30 -0.65 1.79
N PHE A 81 -17.93 -1.63 2.44
CA PHE A 81 -17.36 -2.94 2.61
C PHE A 81 -17.34 -3.68 1.26
N ARG A 82 -16.23 -4.36 0.97
CA ARG A 82 -16.02 -5.11 -0.27
C ARG A 82 -15.61 -6.53 0.07
N THR A 83 -16.21 -7.49 -0.62
CA THR A 83 -15.86 -8.90 -0.53
C THR A 83 -15.41 -9.38 -1.91
N ALA A 84 -14.36 -10.20 -1.93
CA ALA A 84 -13.90 -10.91 -3.12
C ALA A 84 -13.66 -12.38 -2.79
N TRP A 85 -14.22 -13.28 -3.59
CA TRP A 85 -14.00 -14.71 -3.49
C TRP A 85 -12.90 -15.10 -4.46
N ILE A 86 -11.72 -15.43 -3.93
CA ILE A 86 -10.52 -15.66 -4.75
C ILE A 86 -9.99 -17.08 -4.49
N PRO A 87 -9.80 -17.90 -5.54
CA PRO A 87 -9.30 -19.26 -5.39
C PRO A 87 -7.95 -19.36 -4.65
N ILE A 88 -7.61 -20.57 -4.22
CA ILE A 88 -6.31 -20.87 -3.59
C ILE A 88 -5.21 -20.70 -4.65
N GLU A 89 -4.01 -20.27 -4.24
CA GLU A 89 -2.83 -20.12 -5.12
C GLU A 89 -2.93 -19.04 -6.23
N HIS A 90 -3.85 -18.09 -6.09
CA HIS A 90 -4.06 -17.02 -7.09
C HIS A 90 -3.34 -15.70 -6.73
N ALA A 91 -2.25 -15.78 -5.96
CA ALA A 91 -1.43 -14.66 -5.47
C ALA A 91 -2.19 -13.57 -4.68
N LYS A 92 -3.37 -13.89 -4.11
CA LYS A 92 -4.18 -12.95 -3.33
C LYS A 92 -3.42 -12.35 -2.14
N THR A 93 -2.60 -13.13 -1.45
CA THR A 93 -1.80 -12.63 -0.32
C THR A 93 -0.75 -11.63 -0.79
N THR A 94 -0.10 -11.88 -1.92
CA THR A 94 0.89 -10.97 -2.48
C THR A 94 0.25 -9.63 -2.85
N TRP A 95 -0.84 -9.66 -3.62
CA TRP A 95 -1.52 -8.43 -4.03
C TRP A 95 -2.18 -7.69 -2.88
N LEU A 96 -2.98 -8.37 -2.06
CA LEU A 96 -3.84 -7.72 -1.07
C LEU A 96 -3.15 -7.44 0.25
N SER A 97 -2.15 -8.23 0.62
CA SER A 97 -1.46 -8.09 1.90
C SER A 97 -0.08 -7.44 1.78
N ILE A 98 0.54 -7.41 0.59
CA ILE A 98 1.87 -6.79 0.40
C ILE A 98 1.79 -5.60 -0.54
N VAL A 99 1.37 -5.80 -1.79
CA VAL A 99 1.41 -4.76 -2.82
C VAL A 99 0.47 -3.60 -2.46
N LEU A 100 -0.81 -3.89 -2.19
CA LEU A 100 -1.79 -2.85 -1.91
C LEU A 100 -1.45 -2.02 -0.67
N PRO A 101 -1.07 -2.61 0.48
CA PRO A 101 -0.68 -1.82 1.64
C PRO A 101 0.56 -0.97 1.41
N LEU A 102 1.58 -1.53 0.74
CA LEU A 102 2.80 -0.80 0.42
C LEU A 102 2.53 0.37 -0.55
N TRP A 103 1.73 0.13 -1.58
CA TRP A 103 1.29 1.16 -2.53
C TRP A 103 0.47 2.25 -1.84
N ALA A 104 -0.51 1.88 -1.01
CA ALA A 104 -1.34 2.84 -0.29
C ALA A 104 -0.50 3.77 0.60
N LEU A 105 0.54 3.26 1.27
CA LEU A 105 1.50 4.08 2.01
C LEU A 105 2.40 4.94 1.13
N ALA A 106 2.77 4.45 -0.06
CA ALA A 106 3.56 5.23 -1.02
C ALA A 106 2.78 6.43 -1.56
N VAL A 107 1.47 6.26 -1.76
CA VAL A 107 0.56 7.31 -2.21
C VAL A 107 0.16 8.24 -1.07
N ASP A 108 -0.14 7.71 0.12
CA ASP A 108 -0.59 8.45 1.30
C ASP A 108 0.02 7.89 2.60
N GLN A 109 1.06 8.54 3.12
CA GLN A 109 1.69 8.12 4.38
C GLN A 109 0.77 8.27 5.59
N GLU A 110 -0.27 9.13 5.50
CA GLU A 110 -1.24 9.36 6.58
C GLU A 110 -2.28 8.24 6.68
N CYS A 111 -2.35 7.34 5.71
CA CYS A 111 -3.28 6.22 5.79
C CYS A 111 -2.88 5.23 6.90
N MET A 112 -3.90 4.60 7.49
CA MET A 112 -3.76 3.57 8.51
C MET A 112 -4.36 2.28 7.96
N ILE A 113 -3.60 1.20 8.04
CA ILE A 113 -3.97 -0.08 7.45
C ILE A 113 -3.95 -1.15 8.54
N CYS A 114 -5.03 -1.92 8.64
CA CYS A 114 -5.09 -3.09 9.51
C CYS A 114 -5.17 -4.35 8.64
N LEU A 115 -4.18 -5.23 8.76
CA LEU A 115 -4.20 -6.55 8.15
C LEU A 115 -4.75 -7.56 9.14
N ILE A 116 -5.95 -8.07 8.85
CA ILE A 116 -6.64 -9.03 9.72
C ILE A 116 -6.53 -10.43 9.09
N GLY A 117 -5.97 -11.36 9.86
CA GLY A 117 -5.89 -12.77 9.49
C GLY A 117 -6.67 -13.65 10.45
N ASN A 118 -6.97 -14.89 10.03
CA ASN A 118 -7.57 -15.89 10.94
C ASN A 118 -6.69 -16.10 12.20
N ARG A 119 -5.37 -16.07 12.02
CA ARG A 119 -4.39 -16.03 13.11
C ARG A 119 -3.50 -14.81 12.92
N GLN A 120 -3.11 -14.17 14.02
CA GLN A 120 -2.24 -13.00 13.99
C GLN A 120 -0.91 -13.30 13.26
N LYS A 121 -0.29 -14.45 13.54
CA LYS A 121 0.94 -14.90 12.87
C LYS A 121 0.82 -15.00 11.34
N ASP A 122 -0.38 -15.25 10.81
CA ASP A 122 -0.57 -15.31 9.36
C ASP A 122 -0.60 -13.90 8.74
N ALA A 123 -1.18 -12.91 9.43
CA ALA A 123 -1.16 -11.51 9.01
C ALA A 123 0.24 -10.88 9.11
N GLN A 124 1.00 -11.22 10.17
CA GLN A 124 2.37 -10.75 10.39
C GLN A 124 3.34 -11.09 9.24
N LYS A 125 3.11 -12.20 8.53
CA LYS A 125 3.96 -12.63 7.40
C LYS A 125 4.10 -11.58 6.30
N ALA A 126 3.08 -10.75 6.11
CA ALA A 126 3.10 -9.70 5.10
C ALA A 126 3.98 -8.50 5.51
N LEU A 127 4.16 -8.26 6.81
CA LEU A 127 4.98 -7.13 7.28
C LEU A 127 6.47 -7.31 6.98
N GLY A 128 6.99 -8.54 6.98
CA GLY A 128 8.40 -8.80 6.64
C GLY A 128 8.80 -8.24 5.27
N PRO A 129 8.13 -8.64 4.18
CA PRO A 129 8.35 -8.08 2.85
C PRO A 129 8.15 -6.56 2.78
N ILE A 130 7.08 -6.02 3.40
CA ILE A 130 6.81 -4.58 3.40
C ILE A 130 7.95 -3.79 4.05
N LYS A 131 8.41 -4.21 5.23
CA LYS A 131 9.56 -3.61 5.93
C LYS A 131 10.79 -3.64 5.04
N TRP A 132 11.06 -4.78 4.40
CA TRP A 132 12.22 -4.92 3.52
C TRP A 132 12.15 -3.95 2.35
N HIS A 133 11.00 -3.81 1.68
CA HIS A 133 10.85 -2.88 0.57
C HIS A 133 11.07 -1.42 1.01
N ILE A 134 10.47 -0.99 2.11
CA ILE A 134 10.62 0.39 2.61
C ILE A 134 12.10 0.68 2.97
N ALA A 135 12.80 -0.30 3.56
CA ALA A 135 14.17 -0.13 4.04
C ALA A 135 15.26 -0.33 2.97
N HIS A 136 15.03 -1.17 1.96
CA HIS A 136 16.11 -1.65 1.07
C HIS A 136 15.81 -1.52 -0.43
N ASN A 137 14.56 -1.30 -0.86
CA ASN A 137 14.24 -1.17 -2.28
C ASN A 137 14.71 0.20 -2.80
N GLN A 138 15.85 0.21 -3.49
CA GLN A 138 16.48 1.42 -4.02
C GLN A 138 15.60 2.12 -5.07
N LEU A 139 14.94 1.36 -5.94
CA LEU A 139 14.07 1.91 -6.98
C LEU A 139 12.83 2.57 -6.36
N LEU A 140 12.22 1.89 -5.38
CA LEU A 140 11.09 2.46 -4.63
C LEU A 140 11.51 3.74 -3.90
N ARG A 141 12.69 3.75 -3.25
CA ARG A 141 13.20 4.93 -2.55
C ARG A 141 13.49 6.10 -3.50
N ALA A 142 13.92 5.82 -4.72
CA ALA A 142 14.17 6.85 -5.74
C ALA A 142 12.86 7.50 -6.22
N ASP A 143 11.84 6.69 -6.51
CA ASP A 143 10.55 7.17 -7.05
C ASP A 143 9.61 7.72 -5.94
N PHE A 144 9.75 7.22 -4.71
CA PHE A 144 8.97 7.58 -3.51
C PHE A 144 9.87 7.93 -2.31
N PRO A 145 10.68 9.00 -2.39
CA PRO A 145 11.60 9.37 -1.33
C PRO A 145 10.91 9.74 -0.01
N GLU A 146 9.62 10.07 -0.04
CA GLU A 146 8.79 10.32 1.13
C GLU A 146 8.45 9.07 1.96
N LEU A 147 8.49 7.88 1.35
CA LEU A 147 8.17 6.63 2.03
C LEU A 147 9.39 6.14 2.81
N ARG A 148 9.44 6.46 4.11
CA ARG A 148 10.58 6.13 4.99
C ARG A 148 10.12 5.52 6.30
N PRO A 149 10.94 4.64 6.91
CA PRO A 149 10.69 4.18 8.27
C PRO A 149 10.70 5.36 9.25
N ASP A 150 9.78 5.38 10.21
CA ASP A 150 9.93 6.22 11.39
C ASP A 150 10.89 5.52 12.37
N GLU A 151 12.16 5.93 12.32
CA GLU A 151 13.22 5.36 13.16
C GLU A 151 12.99 5.59 14.67
N LYS A 152 12.19 6.59 15.05
CA LYS A 152 11.91 6.92 16.46
C LYS A 152 10.81 6.06 17.05
N ALA A 153 9.77 5.78 16.27
CA ALA A 153 8.66 4.93 16.71
C ALA A 153 9.07 3.45 16.77
N GLY A 154 9.98 3.04 15.87
CA GLY A 154 10.49 1.67 15.79
C GLY A 154 9.48 0.70 15.17
N TRP A 155 9.99 -0.41 14.61
CA TRP A 155 9.16 -1.46 14.02
C TRP A 155 9.14 -2.70 14.90
N SER A 156 8.01 -3.41 14.88
CA SER A 156 7.84 -4.72 15.52
C SER A 156 7.17 -5.67 14.55
N ASP A 157 7.02 -6.94 14.92
CA ASP A 157 6.36 -7.93 14.07
C ASP A 157 4.86 -7.69 13.87
N GLU A 158 4.25 -6.85 14.70
CA GLU A 158 2.82 -6.57 14.68
C GLU A 158 2.46 -5.21 14.09
N ARG A 159 3.41 -4.27 14.13
CA ARG A 159 3.18 -2.88 13.74
C ARG A 159 4.43 -2.24 13.15
N ILE A 160 4.20 -1.41 12.14
CA ILE A 160 5.22 -0.57 11.52
C ILE A 160 4.73 0.87 11.44
N PHE A 161 5.68 1.80 11.43
CA PHE A 161 5.45 3.24 11.36
C PHE A 161 6.28 3.83 10.23
N VAL A 162 5.66 4.65 9.39
CA VAL A 162 6.35 5.46 8.39
C VAL A 162 6.35 6.93 8.78
N GLU A 163 7.33 7.69 8.29
CA GLU A 163 7.35 9.14 8.50
C GLU A 163 6.06 9.78 7.94
N ARG A 164 5.35 10.49 8.81
CA ARG A 164 4.11 11.21 8.50
C ARG A 164 4.29 12.71 8.72
N LYS A 165 3.45 13.50 8.06
CA LYS A 165 3.34 14.94 8.31
C LYS A 165 2.63 15.18 9.64
N SER A 166 1.59 14.40 9.93
CA SER A 166 0.88 14.44 11.21
C SER A 166 1.56 13.55 12.25
N ARG A 167 1.59 14.02 13.50
CA ARG A 167 2.12 13.24 14.62
C ARG A 167 1.00 12.38 15.20
N SER A 168 0.70 11.25 14.56
CA SER A 168 -0.23 10.25 15.11
C SER A 168 0.50 9.23 15.98
N LYS A 169 -0.17 8.74 17.04
CA LYS A 169 0.29 7.61 17.85
C LYS A 169 0.02 6.26 17.19
N ASP A 170 -0.90 6.24 16.22
CA ASP A 170 -1.38 5.02 15.60
C ASP A 170 -0.38 4.52 14.54
N PRO A 171 -0.18 3.20 14.44
CA PRO A 171 0.72 2.63 13.44
C PRO A 171 0.27 2.90 12.00
N SER A 172 1.23 2.79 11.08
CA SER A 172 0.98 2.86 9.63
C SER A 172 0.36 1.59 9.11
N ILE A 173 0.92 0.45 9.52
CA ILE A 173 0.28 -0.84 9.36
C ILE A 173 0.31 -1.56 10.69
N GLN A 174 -0.81 -2.13 11.06
CA GLN A 174 -0.92 -3.08 12.16
C GLN A 174 -1.51 -4.39 11.68
N THR A 175 -1.17 -5.47 12.39
CA THR A 175 -1.71 -6.80 12.12
C THR A 175 -2.50 -7.29 13.32
N SER A 176 -3.66 -7.90 13.08
CA SER A 176 -4.46 -8.51 14.15
C SER A 176 -5.01 -9.88 13.73
N GLY A 177 -5.29 -10.72 14.73
CA GLY A 177 -6.10 -11.92 14.54
C GLY A 177 -7.58 -11.57 14.64
N ILE A 178 -8.48 -12.43 14.12
CA ILE A 178 -9.93 -12.22 14.23
C ILE A 178 -10.43 -12.12 15.69
N THR A 179 -9.72 -12.71 16.65
CA THR A 179 -10.00 -12.62 18.10
C THR A 179 -9.05 -11.65 18.81
N GLY A 180 -8.18 -10.97 18.07
CA GLY A 180 -7.20 -10.04 18.63
C GLY A 180 -7.84 -8.72 19.00
N THR A 181 -7.32 -8.06 20.03
CA THR A 181 -7.69 -6.68 20.35
C THR A 181 -7.07 -5.75 19.31
N ILE A 182 -7.88 -4.81 18.81
CA ILE A 182 -7.46 -3.71 17.92
C ILE A 182 -7.59 -2.42 18.71
#